data_AF-A0A4Y8CEI4-F1
#
_entry.id   AF-A0A4Y8CEI4-F1
#
_cell.length_a   1.000
_cell.length_b   1.000
_cell.length_c   1.000
_cell.angle_alpha   90.00
_cell.angle_beta   90.00
_cell.angle_gamma   90.00
#
_symmetry.space_group_name_H-M   'P 1'
#
loop_
_entity.id
_entity.type
_entity.pdbx_description
1 polymer ?
#
loop_
_entity_poly.entity_id
_entity_poly.type
_entity_poly.pdbx_seq_one_letter_code
_entity_poly.pdbx_strand_id
1 'polypeptide(L)' 'MILKNPLDMHLHLRDNQMLELIAPFSARDFCAAVIMPNLIPPLCNLEDLKAYKMRILKACKDENFTPLMTLFFK' A
#
# COMPACT_ATOMS: atom_id res chain seq x y z
N MET A 1 1.45 -20.58 -15.58
CA MET A 1 1.71 -19.29 -16.26
C MET A 1 2.69 -18.50 -15.41
N ILE A 2 3.71 -17.87 -15.99
CA ILE A 2 4.66 -17.02 -15.27
C ILE A 2 4.37 -15.57 -15.67
N LEU A 3 4.05 -14.73 -14.68
CA LEU A 3 3.88 -13.28 -14.87
C LEU A 3 5.15 -12.59 -14.36
N LYS A 4 5.71 -11.69 -15.17
CA LYS A 4 6.90 -10.91 -14.81
C LYS A 4 6.47 -9.55 -14.25
N ASN A 5 6.87 -9.26 -13.02
CA ASN A 5 6.64 -7.97 -12.33
C ASN A 5 5.16 -7.50 -12.39
N PRO A 6 4.21 -8.30 -11.87
CA PRO A 6 2.80 -7.89 -11.82
C PRO A 6 2.61 -6.63 -10.97
N LEU A 7 1.81 -5.69 -11.47
CA LEU A 7 1.48 -4.42 -10.83
C LEU A 7 -0.03 -4.35 -10.54
N ASP A 8 -0.41 -3.98 -9.33
CA ASP A 8 -1.80 -3.66 -8.98
C ASP A 8 -2.00 -2.14 -9.00
N MET A 9 -2.65 -1.63 -10.04
CA MET A 9 -2.77 -0.19 -10.25
C MET A 9 -3.93 0.46 -9.46
N HIS A 10 -4.65 -0.29 -8.61
CA HIS A 10 -5.72 0.27 -7.77
C HIS A 10 -5.97 -0.57 -6.51
N LEU A 11 -5.25 -0.28 -5.42
CA LEU A 11 -5.32 -1.07 -4.19
C LEU A 11 -5.73 -0.25 -2.96
N HIS A 12 -6.60 -0.84 -2.13
CA HIS A 12 -7.03 -0.30 -0.84
C HIS A 12 -6.50 -1.16 0.30
N LEU A 13 -5.46 -0.69 0.99
CA LEU A 13 -4.84 -1.43 2.10
C LEU A 13 -5.38 -1.07 3.50
N ARG A 14 -6.27 -0.08 3.60
CA ARG A 14 -6.83 0.42 4.88
C ARG A 14 -5.69 0.79 5.85
N ASP A 15 -5.89 0.70 7.17
CA ASP A 15 -4.85 1.04 8.14
C ASP A 15 -4.94 0.14 9.39
N ASN A 16 -3.94 0.26 10.28
CA ASN A 16 -3.84 -0.44 11.56
C ASN A 16 -4.01 -1.97 11.42
N GLN A 17 -4.85 -2.62 12.24
CA GLN A 17 -5.01 -4.07 12.24
C GLN A 17 -5.47 -4.63 10.89
N MET A 18 -6.27 -3.84 10.14
CA MET A 18 -6.73 -4.26 8.81
C MET A 18 -5.56 -4.28 7.83
N LEU A 19 -4.68 -3.28 7.88
CA LEU A 19 -3.49 -3.23 7.05
C LEU A 19 -2.58 -4.44 7.31
N GLU A 20 -2.33 -4.77 8.58
CA GLU A 20 -1.52 -5.92 8.97
C GLU A 20 -2.11 -7.25 8.48
N LEU A 21 -3.44 -7.35 8.43
CA LEU A 21 -4.14 -8.54 7.93
C LEU A 21 -4.06 -8.67 6.41
N ILE A 22 -4.28 -7.58 5.66
CA ILE A 22 -4.52 -7.68 4.20
C ILE A 22 -3.29 -7.41 3.34
N ALA A 23 -2.36 -6.56 3.78
CA ALA A 23 -1.18 -6.21 2.98
C ALA A 23 -0.33 -7.42 2.53
N PRO A 24 -0.12 -8.46 3.36
CA PRO A 24 0.66 -9.63 2.95
C PRO A 24 0.06 -10.38 1.76
N PHE A 25 -1.26 -10.41 1.61
CA PHE A 25 -1.92 -11.12 0.51
C PHE A 25 -1.64 -10.46 -0.84
N SER A 26 -1.58 -9.12 -0.90
CA SER A 26 -1.20 -8.39 -2.10
C SER A 26 0.32 -8.41 -2.33
N ALA A 27 1.11 -8.23 -1.27
CA ALA A 27 2.56 -8.13 -1.37
C ALA A 27 3.22 -9.42 -1.86
N ARG A 28 2.64 -10.59 -1.54
CA ARG A 28 3.10 -11.89 -2.03
C ARG A 28 3.02 -12.04 -3.55
N ASP A 29 1.96 -11.50 -4.16
CA ASP A 29 1.61 -11.78 -5.56
C ASP A 29 1.98 -10.63 -6.52
N PHE A 30 2.14 -9.40 -6.01
CA PHE A 30 2.47 -8.20 -6.79
C PHE A 30 3.82 -7.60 -6.40
N CYS A 31 4.59 -7.08 -7.37
CA CYS A 31 5.85 -6.40 -7.06
C CYS A 31 5.68 -4.92 -6.68
N ALA A 32 4.55 -4.31 -7.07
CA ALA A 32 4.19 -2.96 -6.66
C ALA A 32 2.68 -2.73 -6.80
N ALA A 33 2.16 -1.74 -6.07
CA ALA A 33 0.77 -1.32 -6.22
C ALA A 33 0.56 0.18 -6.01
N VAL A 34 -0.40 0.77 -6.72
CA VAL A 34 -0.88 2.13 -6.45
C VAL A 34 -1.83 2.12 -5.27
N ILE A 35 -1.43 2.78 -4.18
CA ILE A 35 -2.15 2.77 -2.91
C ILE A 35 -3.09 3.96 -2.85
N MET A 36 -4.39 3.68 -2.71
CA MET A 36 -5.43 4.70 -2.68
C MET A 36 -5.42 5.49 -1.35
N PRO A 37 -5.71 6.81 -1.35
CA PRO A 37 -5.46 7.69 -0.21
C PRO A 37 -6.71 7.97 0.65
N ASN A 38 -7.81 7.28 0.41
CA ASN A 38 -9.11 7.44 1.06
C ASN A 38 -9.18 6.77 2.45
N LEU A 39 -8.19 7.08 3.30
CA LEU A 39 -8.22 6.78 4.74
C LEU A 39 -9.18 7.73 5.47
N ILE A 40 -9.30 7.55 6.79
CA ILE A 40 -10.07 8.42 7.67
C ILE A 40 -9.09 9.01 8.71
N PRO A 41 -8.70 10.31 8.60
CA PRO A 41 -8.98 11.23 7.49
C PRO A 41 -8.22 10.85 6.19
N PRO A 42 -8.63 11.39 5.01
CA PRO A 42 -7.89 11.15 3.76
C PRO A 42 -6.46 11.70 3.83
N LEU A 43 -5.54 11.06 3.10
CA LEU A 43 -4.13 11.46 3.08
C LEU A 43 -3.92 12.71 2.22
N CYS A 44 -3.83 13.87 2.86
CA CYS A 44 -3.71 15.17 2.18
C CYS A 44 -2.34 15.87 2.36
N ASN A 45 -1.41 15.32 3.13
CA ASN A 45 -0.08 15.91 3.36
C ASN A 45 1.05 14.87 3.29
N LEU A 46 2.30 15.36 3.21
CA LEU A 46 3.48 14.53 3.00
C LEU A 46 3.88 13.74 4.25
N GLU A 47 3.65 14.30 5.44
CA GLU A 47 3.97 13.68 6.72
C GLU A 47 3.15 12.40 6.91
N ASP A 48 1.83 12.48 6.75
CA ASP A 48 0.92 11.35 6.87
C ASP A 48 1.18 10.29 5.79
N LEU A 49 1.49 10.72 4.57
CA LEU A 49 1.83 9.83 3.47
C LEU A 49 3.12 9.03 3.75
N LYS A 50 4.15 9.67 4.29
CA LYS A 50 5.39 9.00 4.68
C LYS A 50 5.15 8.04 5.84
N ALA A 51 4.38 8.46 6.85
CA ALA A 51 4.04 7.61 7.99
C ALA A 51 3.26 6.36 7.55
N TYR A 52 2.29 6.52 6.67
CA TYR A 52 1.49 5.40 6.13
C TYR A 52 2.33 4.47 5.25
N LYS A 53 3.22 5.00 4.40
CA LYS A 53 4.17 4.18 3.63
C LYS A 53 5.01 3.28 4.54
N MET A 54 5.51 3.80 5.66
CA MET A 54 6.29 3.00 6.62
C MET A 54 5.45 1.90 7.26
N ARG A 55 4.17 2.16 7.59
CA ARG A 55 3.26 1.13 8.11
C ARG A 55 3.02 0.03 7.08
N ILE A 56 2.82 0.37 5.80
CA ILE A 56 2.66 -0.61 4.72
C ILE A 56 3.91 -1.48 4.58
N LEU A 57 5.10 -0.86 4.47
CA LEU A 57 6.35 -1.61 4.34
C LEU A 57 6.56 -2.57 5.51
N LYS A 58 6.26 -2.14 6.74
CA LYS A 58 6.30 -3.01 7.93
C LYS A 58 5.30 -4.16 7.85
N ALA A 59 4.07 -3.91 7.37
CA ALA A 59 3.04 -4.93 7.22
C ALA A 59 3.37 -5.96 6.11
N CYS A 60 4.06 -5.55 5.06
CA CYS A 60 4.53 -6.42 3.98
C CYS A 60 5.70 -7.34 4.38
N LYS A 61 6.36 -7.09 5.52
CA LYS A 61 7.48 -7.90 6.03
C LYS A 61 8.61 -8.02 5.00
N ASP A 62 8.97 -9.24 4.63
CA ASP A 62 10.11 -9.55 3.76
C ASP A 62 9.71 -9.66 2.27
N GLU A 63 8.46 -9.39 1.92
CA GLU A 63 7.99 -9.42 0.53
C GLU A 63 8.60 -8.29 -0.32
N ASN A 64 8.95 -8.60 -1.57
CA ASN A 64 9.47 -7.60 -2.51
C ASN A 64 8.33 -6.77 -3.11
N PHE A 65 7.79 -5.84 -2.30
CA PHE A 65 6.63 -5.04 -2.65
C PHE A 65 6.92 -3.53 -2.57
N THR A 66 6.65 -2.81 -3.65
CA THR A 66 6.79 -1.35 -3.72
C THR A 66 5.43 -0.65 -3.65
N PRO A 67 5.06 -0.01 -2.52
CA PRO A 67 3.85 0.80 -2.46
C PRO A 67 4.05 2.15 -3.17
N LEU A 68 3.30 2.36 -4.26
CA LEU A 68 3.23 3.60 -5.03
C LEU A 68 2.16 4.50 -4.42
N MET A 69 2.59 5.42 -3.57
CA MET A 69 1.70 6.24 -2.74
C MET A 69 1.00 7.33 -3.56
N THR A 70 -0.24 7.66 -3.18
CA THR A 70 -1.01 8.78 -3.74
C THR A 70 -1.44 9.76 -2.66
N LEU A 71 -1.69 11.01 -3.05
CA LEU A 71 -2.33 12.02 -2.20
C LEU A 71 -3.78 12.21 -2.63
N PHE A 72 -4.66 12.45 -1.66
CA PHE A 72 -6.03 12.88 -1.90
C PHE A 72 -6.03 14.39 -2.13
N PHE A 73 -6.29 14.81 -3.36
CA PHE A 73 -6.52 16.22 -3.70
C PHE A 73 -7.99 16.55 -3.45
N LYS A 74 -8.22 17.63 -2.70
CA LYS A 74 -9.55 18.20 -2.48
C LYS A 74 -9.92 19.16 -3.60
#